data_AF-A0A7W1VER9-F1
#
_entry.id   AF-A0A7W1VER9-F1
#
_cell.length_a   1.000
_cell.length_b   1.000
_cell.length_c   1.000
_cell.angle_alpha   90.00
_cell.angle_beta   90.00
_cell.angle_gamma   90.00
#
_symmetry.space_group_name_H-M   'P 1'
#
loop_
_entity.id
_entity.type
_entity.pdbx_description
1 polymer ?
#
loop_
_entity_poly.entity_id
_entity_poly.type
_entity_poly.pdbx_seq_one_letter_code
_entity_poly.pdbx_strand_id
1 'polypeptide(L)'
;MSFETKRDMLNWYEKQPRTLTEEFIGKINWNEIKNYPLDEKFIPVLLYMRDVETLTDVYYEELQRAQTRLSASLWNARALKNRRTASF
;
A
#
# COMPACT_ATOMS: atom_id res chain seq x y z
N MET A 1 0.11 13.27 -13.04
CA MET A 1 1.49 12.83 -12.74
C MET A 1 1.72 11.52 -13.46
N SER A 2 2.81 11.37 -14.21
CA SER A 2 3.16 10.11 -14.88
C SER A 2 4.27 9.41 -14.07
N PHE A 3 4.10 8.13 -13.80
CA PHE A 3 5.12 7.31 -13.12
C PHE A 3 5.90 6.53 -14.18
N GLU A 4 7.23 6.64 -14.19
CA GLU A 4 8.08 5.91 -15.15
C GLU A 4 8.33 4.47 -14.70
N THR A 5 8.38 4.23 -13.38
CA THR A 5 8.57 2.88 -12.83
C THR A 5 7.58 2.58 -11.70
N LYS A 6 7.33 1.28 -11.47
CA LYS A 6 6.53 0.81 -10.33
C LYS A 6 7.11 1.26 -8.98
N ARG A 7 8.44 1.44 -8.89
CA ARG A 7 9.12 1.89 -7.66
C ARG A 7 8.83 3.36 -7.38
N ASP A 8 8.71 4.19 -8.40
CA ASP A 8 8.38 5.62 -8.24
C ASP A 8 6.96 5.80 -7.73
N MET A 9 6.02 4.97 -8.21
CA MET A 9 4.66 4.93 -7.70
C MET A 9 4.61 4.56 -6.21
N LEU A 10 5.32 3.50 -5.78
CA LEU A 10 5.37 3.07 -4.38
C LEU A 10 5.99 4.14 -3.47
N ASN A 11 7.14 4.70 -3.88
CA ASN A 11 7.81 5.76 -3.13
C ASN A 11 6.95 7.03 -3.00
N TRP A 12 6.13 7.34 -4.01
CA TRP A 12 5.18 8.45 -3.95
C TRP A 12 4.03 8.14 -2.98
N TYR A 13 3.47 6.93 -3.04
CA TYR A 13 2.39 6.49 -2.15
C TYR A 13 2.81 6.53 -0.67
N GLU A 14 3.99 6.02 -0.33
CA GLU A 14 4.51 6.01 1.05
C GLU A 14 4.75 7.41 1.63
N LYS A 15 4.98 8.42 0.78
CA LYS A 15 5.21 9.80 1.21
C LYS A 15 3.93 10.60 1.45
N GLN A 16 2.77 10.05 1.10
CA GLN A 16 1.53 10.78 1.27
C GLN A 16 1.20 10.94 2.77
N PRO A 17 0.84 12.15 3.22
CA PRO A 17 0.43 12.36 4.60
C PRO A 17 -0.84 11.57 4.87
N ARG A 18 -0.83 10.75 5.92
CA ARG A 18 -2.05 10.06 6.37
C ARG A 18 -3.01 11.08 6.98
N THR A 19 -4.23 11.12 6.46
CA THR A 19 -5.29 12.00 6.97
C THR A 19 -5.70 11.62 8.40
N LEU A 20 -5.61 10.33 8.74
CA LEU A 20 -5.85 9.81 10.09
C LEU A 20 -4.53 9.44 10.74
N THR A 21 -4.02 10.30 11.62
CA THR A 21 -2.84 10.03 12.45
C THR A 21 -3.25 9.36 13.75
N GLU A 22 -2.34 8.62 14.37
CA GLU A 22 -2.58 8.02 15.70
C GLU A 22 -2.90 9.10 16.74
N GLU A 23 -2.25 10.26 16.66
CA GLU A 23 -2.53 11.40 17.54
C GLU A 23 -3.97 11.92 17.36
N PHE A 24 -4.46 12.00 16.12
CA PHE A 24 -5.84 12.40 15.85
C PHE A 24 -6.83 11.37 16.41
N ILE A 25 -6.59 10.08 16.16
CA ILE A 25 -7.43 8.98 16.65
C ILE A 25 -7.47 8.95 18.18
N GLY A 26 -6.33 9.20 18.83
CA GLY A 26 -6.21 9.24 20.29
C GLY A 26 -6.96 10.40 20.95
N LYS A 27 -7.25 11.48 20.22
CA LYS A 27 -8.04 12.63 20.71
C LYS A 27 -9.55 12.38 20.69
N ILE A 28 -10.02 11.32 20.04
CA ILE A 28 -11.44 11.04 19.91
C ILE A 28 -11.97 10.47 21.23
N ASN A 29 -12.99 11.11 21.80
CA ASN A 29 -13.70 10.59 22.97
C ASN A 29 -14.72 9.51 22.54
N TRP A 30 -14.26 8.27 22.46
CA TRP A 30 -15.07 7.12 22.02
C TRP A 30 -16.35 6.88 22.83
N ASN A 31 -16.38 7.31 24.09
CA ASN A 31 -17.56 7.18 24.94
C ASN A 31 -18.70 8.10 24.50
N GLU A 32 -18.38 9.26 23.94
CA GLU A 32 -19.36 10.27 23.52
C GLU A 32 -19.91 10.01 22.11
N ILE A 33 -19.20 9.26 21.26
CA ILE A 33 -19.61 9.00 19.87
C ILE A 33 -21.01 8.38 19.80
N LYS A 34 -21.38 7.53 20.77
CA LYS A 34 -22.70 6.89 20.84
C LYS A 34 -23.86 7.88 20.94
N ASN A 35 -23.60 9.10 21.40
CA ASN A 35 -24.59 10.17 21.51
C ASN A 35 -24.87 10.86 20.17
N TYR A 36 -24.05 10.59 19.14
CA TYR A 36 -24.17 11.17 17.81
C TYR A 36 -24.59 10.07 16.83
N PRO A 37 -25.90 9.85 16.62
CA PRO A 37 -26.38 8.81 15.73
C PRO A 37 -25.93 9.09 14.29
N LEU A 38 -25.43 8.05 13.62
CA LEU A 38 -25.06 8.10 12.22
C LEU A 38 -26.33 7.98 11.36
N ASP A 39 -26.50 8.86 10.37
CA ASP A 39 -27.56 8.71 9.38
C ASP A 39 -27.29 7.45 8.52
N GLU A 40 -28.26 6.53 8.50
CA GLU A 40 -28.17 5.23 7.83
C GLU A 40 -27.84 5.35 6.34
N LYS A 41 -28.16 6.48 5.70
CA LYS A 41 -27.80 6.75 4.31
C LYS A 41 -26.29 6.79 4.07
N PHE A 42 -25.49 7.03 5.12
CA PHE A 42 -24.04 6.99 5.03
C PHE A 42 -23.47 5.57 5.14
N ILE A 43 -24.22 4.59 5.64
CA ILE A 43 -23.72 3.22 5.81
C ILE A 43 -23.20 2.63 4.49
N PRO A 44 -23.92 2.71 3.36
CA PRO A 44 -23.43 2.20 2.08
C PRO A 44 -22.15 2.90 1.61
N VAL A 45 -22.04 4.21 1.86
CA VAL A 45 -20.86 5.00 1.49
C VAL A 45 -19.64 4.58 2.31
N LEU A 46 -19.81 4.41 3.62
CA LEU A 46 -18.74 3.95 4.52
C LEU A 46 -18.28 2.54 4.17
N LEU A 47 -19.21 1.64 3.85
CA LEU A 47 -18.88 0.28 3.39
C LEU A 47 -18.11 0.31 2.08
N TYR A 48 -18.54 1.12 1.12
CA TYR A 48 -17.81 1.31 -0.13
C TYR A 48 -16.39 1.85 0.10
N MET A 49 -16.23 2.87 0.96
CA MET A 49 -14.92 3.41 1.30
C MET A 49 -14.01 2.35 1.95
N ARG A 50 -14.53 1.56 2.90
CA ARG A 50 -13.80 0.43 3.51
C ARG A 50 -13.35 -0.60 2.47
N ASP A 51 -14.24 -0.94 1.53
CA ASP A 51 -13.94 -1.95 0.52
C ASP A 51 -12.86 -1.44 -0.47
N VAL A 52 -12.93 -0.16 -0.85
CA VAL A 52 -11.89 0.50 -1.67
C VAL A 52 -10.54 0.51 -0.93
N GLU A 53 -10.53 0.84 0.35
CA GLU A 53 -9.30 0.83 1.18
C GLU A 53 -8.69 -0.58 1.23
N THR A 54 -9.52 -1.59 1.52
CA THR A 54 -9.09 -3.00 1.55
C THR A 54 -8.49 -3.45 0.21
N LEU A 55 -9.14 -3.11 -0.90
CA LEU A 55 -8.64 -3.43 -2.24
C LEU A 55 -7.33 -2.69 -2.55
N THR A 56 -7.19 -1.45 -2.09
CA THR A 56 -5.97 -0.65 -2.26
C THR A 56 -4.79 -1.27 -1.52
N ASP A 57 -5.01 -1.74 -0.29
CA ASP A 57 -3.99 -2.44 0.50
C ASP A 57 -3.58 -3.76 -0.16
N VAL A 58 -4.54 -4.58 -0.59
CA VAL A 58 -4.24 -5.82 -1.32
C VAL A 58 -3.43 -5.53 -2.59
N TYR A 59 -3.82 -4.51 -3.35
CA TYR A 59 -3.09 -4.11 -4.56
C TYR A 59 -1.67 -3.64 -4.24
N TYR A 60 -1.49 -2.89 -3.16
CA TYR A 60 -0.19 -2.45 -2.68
C TYR A 60 0.71 -3.62 -2.30
N GLU A 61 0.21 -4.58 -1.53
CA GLU A 61 0.95 -5.79 -1.17
C GLU A 61 1.39 -6.59 -2.40
N GLU A 62 0.50 -6.75 -3.38
CA GLU A 62 0.81 -7.46 -4.62
C GLU A 62 1.88 -6.72 -5.46
N LEU A 63 1.85 -5.39 -5.48
CA LEU A 63 2.90 -4.60 -6.12
C LEU A 63 4.27 -4.80 -5.45
N GLN A 64 4.32 -4.83 -4.12
CA GLN A 64 5.55 -5.10 -3.38
C GLN A 64 6.08 -6.52 -3.67
N ARG A 65 5.20 -7.54 -3.64
CA ARG A 65 5.56 -8.93 -3.95
C ARG A 65 6.10 -9.07 -5.38
N ALA A 66 5.46 -8.41 -6.34
CA ALA A 66 5.90 -8.41 -7.73
C ALA A 66 7.30 -7.79 -7.88
N GLN A 67 7.59 -6.68 -7.18
CA GLN A 67 8.91 -6.07 -7.18
C GLN A 67 9.98 -6.99 -6.59
N THR A 68 9.69 -7.68 -5.49
CA THR A 68 10.59 -8.66 -4.86
C THR A 68 10.89 -9.85 -5.76
N ARG A 69 9.88 -10.37 -6.47
CA ARG A 69 10.10 -11.47 -7.44
C ARG A 69 10.98 -11.03 -8.61
N LEU A 70 10.77 -9.80 -9.12
CA LEU A 70 11.56 -9.26 -10.20
C LEU A 70 13.03 -9.06 -9.79
N SER A 71 13.29 -8.52 -8.60
CA SER A 71 14.65 -8.34 -8.09
C SER A 71 15.38 -9.67 -7.90
N ALA A 72 14.72 -10.69 -7.34
CA ALA A 72 15.28 -12.03 -7.18
C ALA A 72 15.64 -12.68 -8.53
N SER A 73 14.79 -12.52 -9.55
CA SER A 73 15.04 -13.06 -10.89
C SER A 73 16.25 -12.41 -11.57
N LEU A 74 16.42 -11.10 -11.40
CA LEU A 74 17.56 -10.34 -11.91
C LEU A 74 18.88 -10.72 -11.21
N TRP A 75 18.85 -10.94 -9.89
CA TRP A 75 19.99 -11.45 -9.13
C TRP A 75 20.42 -12.85 -9.61
N ASN A 76 19.46 -13.75 -9.80
CA ASN A 76 19.73 -15.10 -10.31
C ASN A 76 20.30 -15.07 -11.75
N ALA A 77 19.74 -14.24 -12.63
CA ALA A 77 20.26 -14.05 -13.98
C ALA A 77 21.70 -13.49 -13.99
N ARG A 78 22.00 -12.55 -13.10
CA ARG A 78 23.35 -11.98 -12.93
C ARG A 78 24.34 -12.99 -12.36
N ALA A 79 23.92 -13.80 -11.39
CA ALA A 79 24.75 -14.87 -10.82
C ALA A 79 25.07 -15.96 -11.85
N LEU A 80 24.09 -16.35 -12.69
CA LEU A 80 24.30 -17.30 -13.79
C LEU A 80 25.25 -16.75 -14.86
N LYS A 81 25.14 -15.46 -15.18
CA LYS A 81 26.05 -14.79 -16.14
C LYS A 81 27.49 -14.76 -15.61
N ASN A 82 27.68 -14.42 -14.34
CA ASN A 82 29.01 -14.39 -13.70
C ASN A 82 29.65 -15.78 -13.56
N ARG A 83 28.86 -16.85 -13.35
CA ARG A 83 29.37 -18.24 -13.35
C ARG A 83 29.84 -18.68 -14.73
N ARG A 84 29.16 -18.28 -15.81
CA ARG A 84 29.58 -18.61 -17.18
C ARG A 84 30.87 -17.89 -17.61
N THR A 85 31.14 -16.70 -17.09
CA THR A 85 32.37 -15.95 -17.37
C THR A 85 33.57 -16.38 -16.53
N ALA A 86 33.36 -17.17 -15.47
CA ALA A 86 34.41 -17.67 -14.58
C ALA A 86 34.88 -19.10 -14.90
N SER A 87 34.38 -19.70 -15.99
CA SER A 87 34.77 -21.05 -16.46
C SER A 87 35.66 -21.02 -17.72
N PHE A 88 36.45 -19.96 -17.90
CA PHE A 88 37.54 -19.88 -18.87
C PHE A 88 38.84 -19.54 -18.16
#